data_AF-L9ZEZ2-F1
#
_entry.id   AF-L9ZEZ2-F1
#
_cell.length_a   1.000
_cell.length_b   1.000
_cell.length_c   1.000
_cell.angle_alpha   90.00
_cell.angle_beta   90.00
_cell.angle_gamma   90.00
#
_symmetry.space_group_name_H-M   'P 1'
#
loop_
_entity.id
_entity.type
_entity.pdbx_description
1 polymer ?
#
loop_
_entity_poly.entity_id
_entity_poly.type
_entity_poly.pdbx_seq_one_letter_code
_entity_poly.pdbx_strand_id
1 'polypeptide(L)'
;MIDENDGYFVSRLKRSSNPVVTDELREWRGRAIPLEGKKIFDVVDDLCRKYIDVEVEIEFDRREYAGTQSRDTKRFRVVGVRNEDADDYHLYITNLSREEFLPEDLATIYRCRWEVELLFRELKTQYRLDEFDTTKKHVVEILLYAALLSLVVSRELLSLVIEHADDALVFPPERWAATFRSHAQLILYRLSGYLGYSPPPLLDRLIADAQKIHKQRPVLQEQLATAIKPAAEA
;
A
#
# COMPACT_ATOMS: atom_id res chain seq x y z
N MET A 1 12.10 17.58 13.16
CA MET A 1 12.86 16.36 12.80
C MET A 1 12.00 15.13 13.13
N ILE A 2 12.29 13.94 12.60
CA ILE A 2 11.38 12.77 12.73
C ILE A 2 11.21 12.37 14.21
N ASP A 3 12.32 12.31 14.93
CA ASP A 3 12.40 12.02 16.36
C ASP A 3 11.86 13.16 17.24
N GLU A 4 11.98 14.42 16.82
CA GLU A 4 11.34 15.56 17.52
C GLU A 4 9.80 15.47 17.50
N ASN A 5 9.22 14.56 16.70
CA ASN A 5 7.79 14.28 16.64
C ASN A 5 7.48 12.85 17.07
N ASP A 6 8.36 12.21 17.85
CA ASP A 6 8.26 10.81 18.31
C ASP A 6 8.07 9.80 17.17
N GLY A 7 8.58 10.14 15.98
CA GLY A 7 8.50 9.32 14.79
C GLY A 7 9.66 8.35 14.65
N TYR A 8 9.41 7.25 13.94
CA TYR A 8 10.44 6.27 13.55
C TYR A 8 10.37 5.96 12.07
N PHE A 9 11.50 5.58 11.47
CA PHE A 9 11.55 5.25 10.05
C PHE A 9 12.55 4.14 9.73
N VAL A 10 12.30 3.42 8.64
CA VAL A 10 13.28 2.56 7.98
C VAL A 10 13.26 2.90 6.50
N SER A 11 14.42 3.24 5.93
CA SER A 11 14.54 3.58 4.52
C SER A 11 15.73 2.86 3.88
N ARG A 12 15.71 2.74 2.56
CA ARG A 12 16.85 2.21 1.81
C ARG A 12 17.97 3.23 1.79
N LEU A 13 19.17 2.83 2.17
CA LEU A 13 20.34 3.69 2.01
C LEU A 13 20.73 3.74 0.52
N LYS A 14 20.81 4.94 -0.05
CA LYS A 14 21.16 5.14 -1.46
C LYS A 14 22.67 5.29 -1.62
N ARG A 15 23.23 4.70 -2.69
CA ARG A 15 24.66 4.85 -3.05
C ARG A 15 25.12 6.31 -3.11
N SER A 16 24.24 7.23 -3.50
CA SER A 16 24.54 8.66 -3.60
C SER A 16 24.79 9.37 -2.27
N SER A 17 24.35 8.83 -1.13
CA SER A 17 24.57 9.47 0.19
C SER A 17 25.93 9.10 0.78
N ASN A 18 26.39 7.87 0.57
CA ASN A 18 27.67 7.31 1.02
C ASN A 18 28.26 7.91 2.30
N PRO A 19 27.55 7.79 3.44
CA PRO A 19 27.93 8.43 4.67
C PRO A 19 29.16 7.78 5.31
N VAL A 20 29.84 8.55 6.16
CA VAL A 20 30.98 8.09 6.93
C VAL A 20 30.48 7.35 8.17
N VAL A 21 31.04 6.18 8.43
CA VAL A 21 30.77 5.41 9.64
C VAL A 21 31.49 6.06 10.82
N THR A 22 30.72 6.35 11.86
CA THR A 22 31.23 6.94 13.11
C THR A 22 31.50 5.90 14.19
N ASP A 23 30.73 4.81 14.22
CA ASP A 23 30.86 3.77 15.26
C ASP A 23 30.37 2.41 14.73
N GLU A 24 30.98 1.32 15.20
CA GLU A 24 30.51 -0.05 14.94
C GLU A 24 29.67 -0.55 16.13
N LEU A 25 28.38 -0.79 15.90
CA LEU A 25 27.45 -1.16 16.98
C LEU A 25 27.53 -2.66 17.35
N ARG A 26 28.49 -3.39 16.76
CA ARG A 26 28.70 -4.83 16.98
C ARG A 26 30.17 -5.20 16.88
N GLU A 27 30.62 -6.02 17.82
CA GLU A 27 31.95 -6.64 17.78
C GLU A 27 32.01 -7.80 16.78
N TRP A 28 33.09 -7.84 15.99
CA TRP A 28 33.33 -8.87 14.99
C TRP A 28 34.56 -9.70 15.35
N ARG A 29 34.45 -11.03 15.25
CA ARG A 29 35.58 -11.94 15.51
C ARG A 29 36.53 -11.98 14.31
N GLY A 30 37.84 -12.02 14.57
CA GLY A 30 38.89 -12.25 13.57
C GLY A 30 39.45 -10.97 12.93
N ARG A 31 40.00 -11.07 11.70
CA ARG A 31 40.53 -9.93 10.93
C ARG A 31 39.42 -9.20 10.16
N ALA A 32 38.35 -8.81 10.86
CA ALA A 32 37.28 -8.04 10.24
C ALA A 32 37.80 -6.67 9.79
N ILE A 33 37.32 -6.19 8.65
CA ILE A 33 37.65 -4.84 8.14
C ILE A 33 36.97 -3.82 9.06
N PRO A 34 37.72 -2.97 9.79
CA PRO A 34 37.10 -1.91 10.59
C PRO A 34 36.42 -0.91 9.65
N LEU A 35 35.23 -0.47 10.03
CA LEU A 35 34.38 0.43 9.26
C LEU A 35 34.48 1.87 9.71
N GLU A 36 34.77 2.13 10.99
CA GLU A 36 34.93 3.48 11.53
C GLU A 36 35.85 4.36 10.66
N GLY A 37 35.38 5.57 10.36
CA GLY A 37 36.05 6.54 9.50
C GLY A 37 35.96 6.25 8.00
N LYS A 38 35.39 5.11 7.58
CA LYS A 38 35.23 4.77 6.16
C LYS A 38 33.83 5.12 5.67
N LYS A 39 33.75 5.40 4.37
CA LYS A 39 32.49 5.53 3.66
C LYS A 39 31.92 4.15 3.35
N ILE A 40 30.66 3.92 3.70
CA ILE A 40 30.11 2.55 3.71
C ILE A 40 30.12 1.90 2.33
N PHE A 41 29.77 2.61 1.25
CA PHE A 41 29.76 2.04 -0.10
C PHE A 41 31.15 1.88 -0.71
N ASP A 42 32.19 2.45 -0.11
CA ASP A 42 33.57 2.28 -0.59
C ASP A 42 34.16 0.94 -0.13
N VAL A 43 33.55 0.29 0.86
CA VAL A 43 34.05 -0.96 1.46
C VAL A 43 33.04 -2.09 1.51
N VAL A 44 31.75 -1.81 1.30
CA VAL A 44 30.67 -2.80 1.49
C VAL A 44 30.85 -4.06 0.62
N ASP A 45 31.34 -3.89 -0.61
CA ASP A 45 31.54 -4.98 -1.57
C ASP A 45 32.66 -5.95 -1.13
N ASP A 46 33.60 -5.50 -0.27
CA ASP A 46 34.69 -6.33 0.27
C ASP A 46 34.31 -7.05 1.58
N LEU A 47 33.10 -6.81 2.12
CA LEU A 47 32.70 -7.34 3.42
C LEU A 47 32.11 -8.75 3.30
N CYS A 48 32.63 -9.68 4.10
CA CYS A 48 32.16 -11.08 4.14
C CYS A 48 31.33 -11.43 5.38
N ARG A 49 30.64 -10.46 6.01
CA ARG A 49 29.85 -10.66 7.25
C ARG A 49 28.35 -10.82 6.96
N LYS A 50 27.60 -11.49 7.85
CA LYS A 50 26.14 -11.67 7.66
C LYS A 50 25.38 -10.33 7.75
N TYR A 51 25.80 -9.47 8.67
CA TYR A 51 25.18 -8.18 8.90
C TYR A 51 26.22 -7.07 8.94
N ILE A 52 25.77 -5.85 8.66
CA ILE A 52 26.46 -4.61 8.99
C ILE A 52 25.53 -3.90 9.98
N ASP A 53 26.08 -3.36 11.06
CA ASP A 53 25.29 -2.61 12.04
C ASP A 53 26.20 -1.53 12.62
N VAL A 54 25.99 -0.30 12.15
CA VAL A 54 26.90 0.82 12.36
C VAL A 54 26.12 2.11 12.57
N GLU A 55 26.75 3.07 13.23
CA GLU A 55 26.24 4.43 13.32
C GLU A 55 26.96 5.31 12.30
N VAL A 56 26.20 6.05 11.50
CA VAL A 56 26.74 6.95 10.48
C VAL A 56 26.31 8.38 10.76
N GLU A 57 27.11 9.32 10.32
CA GLU A 57 26.76 10.73 10.35
C GLU A 57 26.30 11.19 8.97
N ILE A 58 25.16 11.88 8.92
CA ILE A 58 24.59 12.44 7.70
C ILE A 58 24.41 13.94 7.88
N GLU A 59 25.04 14.69 6.98
CA GLU A 59 24.76 16.10 6.78
C GLU A 59 23.61 16.27 5.78
N PHE A 60 22.65 17.11 6.11
CA PHE A 60 21.55 17.47 5.23
C PHE A 60 21.21 18.95 5.37
N ASP A 61 20.69 19.53 4.29
CA ASP A 61 20.21 20.90 4.35
C ASP A 61 18.81 20.94 5.00
N ARG A 62 18.63 21.83 5.98
CA ARG A 62 17.30 22.13 6.53
C ARG A 62 16.46 22.85 5.48
N ARG A 63 15.14 22.82 5.68
CA ARG A 63 14.23 23.66 4.91
C ARG A 63 14.64 25.12 5.08
N GLU A 64 14.52 25.88 4.01
CA GLU A 64 14.77 27.31 4.02
C GLU A 64 13.79 27.99 4.98
N TYR A 65 14.31 28.75 5.94
CA TYR A 65 13.53 29.58 6.84
C TYR A 65 14.05 31.01 6.74
N ALA A 66 13.15 31.95 6.47
CA ALA A 66 13.47 33.38 6.34
C ALA A 66 14.64 33.67 5.36
N GLY A 67 14.71 32.97 4.23
CA GLY A 67 15.73 33.20 3.20
C GLY A 67 17.11 32.61 3.53
N THR A 68 17.24 31.87 4.63
CA THR A 68 18.51 31.24 5.04
C THR A 68 18.32 29.72 5.07
N GLN A 69 19.24 29.01 4.42
CA GLN A 69 19.32 27.56 4.44
C GLN A 69 20.51 27.15 5.33
N SER A 70 20.24 26.46 6.43
CA SER A 70 21.29 25.92 7.30
C SER A 70 21.52 24.44 7.04
N ARG A 71 22.76 24.00 7.25
CA ARG A 71 23.09 22.58 7.30
C ARG A 71 22.90 22.05 8.71
N ASP A 72 22.48 20.80 8.78
CA ASP A 72 22.32 20.07 10.02
C ASP A 72 22.95 18.68 9.87
N THR A 73 23.46 18.18 10.98
CA THR A 73 24.23 16.95 11.02
C THR A 73 23.60 16.02 12.03
N LYS A 74 23.30 14.79 11.62
CA LYS A 74 22.63 13.82 12.48
C LYS A 74 23.22 12.44 12.34
N ARG A 75 23.29 11.75 13.47
CA ARG A 75 23.66 10.34 13.54
C ARG A 75 22.44 9.47 13.33
N PHE A 76 22.61 8.44 12.50
CA PHE A 76 21.61 7.43 12.22
C PHE A 76 22.24 6.06 12.27
N ARG A 77 21.42 5.04 12.54
CA ARG A 77 21.84 3.66 12.43
C ARG A 77 21.74 3.21 10.97
N VAL A 78 22.79 2.60 10.46
CA VAL A 78 22.80 1.92 9.17
C VAL A 78 22.98 0.43 9.40
N VAL A 79 22.07 -0.33 8.79
CA VAL A 79 22.05 -1.78 8.88
C VAL A 79 22.14 -2.39 7.49
N GLY A 80 23.07 -3.31 7.31
CA GLY A 80 23.17 -4.15 6.13
C GLY A 80 22.76 -5.58 6.44
N VAL A 81 21.95 -6.18 5.59
CA VAL A 81 21.70 -7.63 5.60
C VAL A 81 22.21 -8.19 4.28
N ARG A 82 23.12 -9.17 4.35
CA ARG A 82 23.65 -9.81 3.14
C ARG A 82 22.56 -10.65 2.47
N ASN A 83 22.39 -10.47 1.17
CA ASN A 83 21.58 -11.31 0.33
C ASN A 83 22.48 -12.43 -0.23
N GLU A 84 22.27 -13.66 0.25
CA GLU A 84 23.10 -14.82 -0.15
C GLU A 84 22.93 -15.18 -1.64
N ASP A 85 21.77 -14.90 -2.23
CA ASP A 85 21.48 -15.24 -3.64
C ASP A 85 22.11 -14.24 -4.62
N ALA A 86 22.24 -12.97 -4.21
CA ALA A 86 22.74 -11.89 -5.05
C ALA A 86 24.20 -11.49 -4.75
N ASP A 87 24.81 -12.08 -3.73
CA ASP A 87 26.10 -11.71 -3.13
C ASP A 87 26.26 -10.19 -2.91
N ASP A 88 25.18 -9.53 -2.49
CA ASP A 88 25.13 -8.07 -2.27
C ASP A 88 24.48 -7.74 -0.92
N TYR A 89 24.79 -6.57 -0.37
CA TYR A 89 24.15 -6.08 0.85
C TYR A 89 22.90 -5.28 0.56
N HIS A 90 21.89 -5.61 1.35
CA HIS A 90 20.75 -4.75 1.54
C HIS A 90 20.96 -3.75 2.68
N LEU A 91 21.40 -2.52 2.35
CA LEU A 91 21.62 -1.44 3.31
C LEU A 91 20.34 -0.61 3.57
N TYR A 92 20.05 -0.41 4.85
CA TYR A 92 18.94 0.35 5.39
C TYR A 92 19.47 1.43 6.34
N ILE A 93 18.74 2.54 6.45
CA ILE A 93 18.99 3.61 7.40
C ILE A 93 17.76 3.84 8.27
N THR A 94 17.97 4.04 9.56
CA THR A 94 16.90 4.13 10.55
C THR A 94 17.32 4.93 11.79
N ASN A 95 16.33 5.41 12.54
CA ASN A 95 16.48 5.88 13.93
C ASN A 95 15.99 4.84 14.96
N LEU A 96 15.68 3.61 14.55
CA LEU A 96 15.30 2.53 15.46
C LEU A 96 16.50 2.01 16.25
N SER A 97 16.26 1.80 17.55
CA SER A 97 17.25 1.37 18.52
C SER A 97 17.78 -0.03 18.18
N ARG A 98 19.03 -0.29 18.57
CA ARG A 98 19.65 -1.61 18.41
C ARG A 98 19.13 -2.60 19.45
N GLU A 99 18.74 -2.06 20.60
CA GLU A 99 18.28 -2.79 21.77
C GLU A 99 16.95 -3.48 21.50
N GLU A 100 16.11 -2.89 20.65
CA GLU A 100 14.77 -3.40 20.33
C GLU A 100 14.70 -4.07 18.95
N PHE A 101 15.50 -3.62 17.97
CA PHE A 101 15.39 -4.09 16.58
C PHE A 101 16.71 -4.66 16.07
N LEU A 102 16.71 -5.94 15.72
CA LEU A 102 17.83 -6.61 15.10
C LEU A 102 17.89 -6.30 13.59
N PRO A 103 19.04 -6.53 12.94
CA PRO A 103 19.17 -6.34 11.50
C PRO A 103 18.13 -7.07 10.64
N GLU A 104 17.74 -8.28 11.04
CA GLU A 104 16.71 -9.06 10.32
C GLU A 104 15.32 -8.47 10.48
N ASP A 105 15.02 -7.87 11.64
CA ASP A 105 13.74 -7.21 11.89
C ASP A 105 13.59 -6.01 10.97
N LEU A 106 14.64 -5.19 10.84
CA LEU A 106 14.65 -4.02 9.94
C LEU A 106 14.46 -4.41 8.48
N ALA A 107 15.15 -5.48 8.03
CA ALA A 107 14.95 -6.00 6.68
C ALA A 107 13.50 -6.49 6.48
N THR A 108 12.93 -7.17 7.49
CA THR A 108 11.54 -7.65 7.46
C THR A 108 10.54 -6.50 7.42
N ILE A 109 10.69 -5.50 8.29
CA ILE A 109 9.87 -4.28 8.31
C ILE A 109 9.93 -3.58 6.94
N TYR A 110 11.13 -3.46 6.35
CA TYR A 110 11.27 -2.85 5.04
C TYR A 110 10.61 -3.70 3.93
N ARG A 111 10.64 -5.03 4.01
CA ARG A 111 9.92 -5.91 3.07
C ARG A 111 8.40 -5.69 3.13
N CYS A 112 7.84 -5.43 4.32
CA CYS A 112 6.42 -5.10 4.48
C CYS A 112 5.99 -3.83 3.73
N ARG A 113 6.92 -2.99 3.26
CA ARG A 113 6.61 -1.87 2.36
C ARG A 113 5.91 -2.34 1.08
N TRP A 114 6.25 -3.53 0.58
CA TRP A 114 5.60 -4.10 -0.62
C TRP A 114 4.12 -4.39 -0.39
N GLU A 115 3.72 -4.76 0.83
CA GLU A 115 2.31 -4.99 1.19
C GLU A 115 1.45 -3.73 0.95
N VAL A 116 2.03 -2.54 1.12
CA VAL A 116 1.33 -1.28 0.80
C VAL A 116 1.07 -1.17 -0.70
N GLU A 117 2.05 -1.52 -1.53
CA GLU A 117 1.87 -1.51 -3.00
C GLU A 117 0.82 -2.54 -3.44
N LEU A 118 0.86 -3.74 -2.86
CA LEU A 118 -0.15 -4.78 -3.07
C LEU A 118 -1.55 -4.31 -2.67
N LEU A 119 -1.68 -3.64 -1.52
CA LEU A 119 -2.94 -3.07 -1.06
C LEU A 119 -3.52 -2.07 -2.05
N PHE A 120 -2.71 -1.13 -2.55
CA PHE A 120 -3.17 -0.17 -3.55
C PHE A 120 -3.50 -0.83 -4.89
N ARG A 121 -2.75 -1.87 -5.28
CA ARG A 121 -3.04 -2.65 -6.48
C ARG A 121 -4.37 -3.38 -6.36
N GLU A 122 -4.67 -3.97 -5.20
CA GLU A 122 -5.96 -4.58 -4.90
C GLU A 122 -7.09 -3.54 -4.95
N LEU A 123 -6.92 -2.38 -4.31
CA LEU A 123 -7.91 -1.29 -4.30
C LEU A 123 -8.28 -0.82 -5.72
N LYS A 124 -7.29 -0.68 -6.59
CA LYS A 124 -7.50 -0.32 -7.99
C LYS A 124 -8.18 -1.46 -8.75
N THR A 125 -7.61 -2.67 -8.69
CA THR A 125 -8.06 -3.80 -9.51
C THR A 125 -9.45 -4.33 -9.09
N GLN A 126 -9.66 -4.51 -7.78
CA GLN A 126 -10.88 -5.13 -7.24
C GLN A 126 -11.96 -4.13 -6.89
N TYR A 127 -11.59 -2.92 -6.47
CA TYR A 127 -12.55 -1.92 -6.00
C TYR A 127 -12.61 -0.68 -6.91
N ARG A 128 -11.89 -0.70 -8.06
CA ARG A 128 -11.94 0.32 -9.11
C ARG A 128 -11.64 1.73 -8.61
N LEU A 129 -10.74 1.85 -7.63
CA LEU A 129 -10.41 3.12 -6.98
C LEU A 129 -9.88 4.20 -7.95
N ASP A 130 -9.33 3.78 -9.08
CA ASP A 130 -8.77 4.64 -10.13
C ASP A 130 -9.70 4.83 -11.35
N GLU A 131 -10.92 4.29 -11.33
CA GLU A 131 -11.88 4.33 -12.44
C GLU A 131 -13.21 5.02 -12.07
N PHE A 132 -13.14 6.16 -11.40
CA PHE A 132 -14.34 6.95 -11.10
C PHE A 132 -14.72 7.87 -12.27
N ASP A 133 -15.88 7.63 -12.89
CA ASP A 133 -16.42 8.44 -14.00
C ASP A 133 -17.11 9.74 -13.51
N THR A 134 -16.52 10.43 -12.53
CA THR A 134 -17.10 11.64 -11.93
C THR A 134 -16.03 12.55 -11.35
N THR A 135 -16.22 13.85 -11.52
CA THR A 135 -15.38 14.90 -10.91
C THR A 135 -16.05 15.56 -9.70
N LYS A 136 -17.28 15.15 -9.37
CA LYS A 136 -18.02 15.68 -8.22
C LYS A 136 -17.39 15.15 -6.92
N LYS A 137 -16.73 16.04 -6.16
CA LYS A 137 -16.03 15.72 -4.91
C LYS A 137 -16.82 14.79 -3.97
N HIS A 138 -18.08 15.11 -3.68
CA HIS A 138 -18.91 14.30 -2.77
C HIS A 138 -19.18 12.88 -3.30
N VAL A 139 -19.29 12.70 -4.62
CA VAL A 139 -19.47 11.36 -5.21
C VAL A 139 -18.16 10.58 -5.12
N VAL A 140 -17.03 11.21 -5.42
CA VAL A 140 -15.70 10.60 -5.28
C VAL A 140 -15.45 10.16 -3.84
N GLU A 141 -15.77 11.00 -2.84
CA GLU A 141 -15.64 10.66 -1.43
C GLU A 141 -16.49 9.44 -1.06
N ILE A 142 -17.75 9.38 -1.48
CA ILE A 142 -18.62 8.21 -1.22
C ILE A 142 -18.04 6.94 -1.83
N LEU A 143 -17.55 7.00 -3.07
CA LEU A 143 -16.96 5.84 -3.74
C LEU A 143 -15.64 5.40 -3.08
N LEU A 144 -14.82 6.35 -2.63
CA LEU A 144 -13.61 6.07 -1.85
C LEU A 144 -13.97 5.33 -0.55
N TYR A 145 -14.95 5.83 0.21
CA TYR A 145 -15.40 5.17 1.44
C TYR A 145 -16.00 3.79 1.15
N ALA A 146 -16.78 3.63 0.08
CA ALA A 146 -17.33 2.33 -0.30
C ALA A 146 -16.24 1.30 -0.61
N ALA A 147 -15.16 1.71 -1.32
CA ALA A 147 -14.01 0.85 -1.61
C ALA A 147 -13.28 0.44 -0.32
N LEU A 148 -13.00 1.39 0.58
CA LEU A 148 -12.33 1.13 1.86
C LEU A 148 -13.17 0.23 2.77
N LEU A 149 -14.48 0.47 2.87
CA LEU A 149 -15.40 -0.38 3.64
C LEU A 149 -15.48 -1.79 3.06
N SER A 150 -15.53 -1.92 1.73
CA SER A 150 -15.54 -3.23 1.06
C SER A 150 -14.24 -4.01 1.32
N LEU A 151 -13.10 -3.33 1.34
CA LEU A 151 -11.81 -3.91 1.71
C LEU A 151 -11.82 -4.40 3.17
N VAL A 152 -12.30 -3.59 4.12
CA VAL A 152 -12.40 -3.99 5.54
C VAL A 152 -13.28 -5.22 5.69
N VAL A 153 -14.48 -5.21 5.14
CA VAL A 153 -15.41 -6.37 5.17
C VAL A 153 -14.78 -7.61 4.52
N SER A 154 -14.07 -7.42 3.41
CA SER A 154 -13.34 -8.50 2.74
C SER A 154 -12.26 -9.11 3.65
N ARG A 155 -11.49 -8.30 4.38
CA ARG A 155 -10.45 -8.76 5.30
C ARG A 155 -11.03 -9.47 6.53
N GLU A 156 -12.10 -8.94 7.11
CA GLU A 156 -12.79 -9.61 8.23
C GLU A 156 -13.33 -10.99 7.83
N LEU A 157 -13.94 -11.08 6.65
CA LEU A 157 -14.39 -12.38 6.12
C LEU A 157 -13.21 -13.31 5.82
N LEU A 158 -12.07 -12.80 5.35
CA LEU A 158 -10.87 -13.62 5.16
C LEU A 158 -10.37 -14.20 6.48
N SER A 159 -10.32 -13.38 7.54
CA SER A 159 -9.91 -13.83 8.87
C SER A 159 -10.79 -14.98 9.35
N LEU A 160 -12.12 -14.84 9.22
CA LEU A 160 -13.07 -15.92 9.55
C LEU A 160 -12.87 -17.18 8.69
N VAL A 161 -12.58 -17.02 7.39
CA VAL A 161 -12.30 -18.15 6.50
C VAL A 161 -11.02 -18.87 6.93
N ILE A 162 -9.96 -18.14 7.28
CA ILE A 162 -8.71 -18.72 7.77
C ILE A 162 -8.94 -19.49 9.07
N GLU A 163 -9.73 -18.95 10.00
CA GLU A 163 -10.07 -19.63 11.27
C GLU A 163 -10.80 -20.97 11.08
N HIS A 164 -11.53 -21.15 9.97
CA HIS A 164 -12.31 -22.36 9.68
C HIS A 164 -11.66 -23.25 8.61
N ALA A 165 -10.58 -22.80 7.97
CA ALA A 165 -9.88 -23.54 6.94
C ALA A 165 -8.85 -24.51 7.55
N ASP A 166 -8.42 -25.48 6.75
CA ASP A 166 -7.29 -26.33 7.09
C ASP A 166 -5.99 -25.49 7.09
N ASP A 167 -5.13 -25.69 8.09
CA ASP A 167 -3.85 -24.98 8.27
C ASP A 167 -2.90 -25.11 7.05
N ALA A 168 -3.08 -26.15 6.22
CA ALA A 168 -2.30 -26.33 4.99
C ALA A 168 -2.72 -25.38 3.84
N LEU A 169 -3.89 -24.73 3.95
CA LEU A 169 -4.41 -23.83 2.91
C LEU A 169 -3.87 -22.42 3.10
N VAL A 170 -3.43 -21.82 1.98
CA VAL A 170 -2.95 -20.44 1.94
C VAL A 170 -3.89 -19.61 1.08
N PHE A 171 -4.23 -18.42 1.57
CA PHE A 171 -5.15 -17.50 0.91
C PHE A 171 -4.41 -16.21 0.53
N PRO A 172 -3.82 -16.12 -0.68
CA PRO A 172 -3.20 -14.89 -1.14
C PRO A 172 -4.21 -13.74 -1.16
N PRO A 173 -3.89 -12.55 -0.60
CA PRO A 173 -4.84 -11.45 -0.45
C PRO A 173 -5.58 -11.07 -1.74
N GLU A 174 -4.87 -11.01 -2.88
CA GLU A 174 -5.47 -10.64 -4.17
C GLU A 174 -6.40 -11.72 -4.73
N ARG A 175 -6.04 -13.00 -4.56
CA ARG A 175 -6.90 -14.12 -4.99
C ARG A 175 -8.16 -14.18 -4.13
N TRP A 176 -8.01 -13.93 -2.83
CA TRP A 176 -9.15 -13.78 -1.93
C TRP A 176 -10.03 -12.61 -2.36
N ALA A 177 -9.47 -11.42 -2.58
CA ALA A 177 -10.25 -10.24 -2.94
C ALA A 177 -11.05 -10.42 -4.24
N ALA A 178 -10.45 -11.06 -5.26
CA ALA A 178 -11.15 -11.44 -6.47
C ALA A 178 -12.32 -12.42 -6.21
N THR A 179 -12.09 -13.40 -5.35
CA THR A 179 -13.11 -14.39 -4.95
C THR A 179 -14.26 -13.72 -4.20
N PHE A 180 -13.95 -12.90 -3.20
CA PHE A 180 -14.92 -12.10 -2.45
C PHE A 180 -15.77 -11.23 -3.39
N ARG A 181 -15.12 -10.50 -4.30
CA ARG A 181 -15.81 -9.65 -5.30
C ARG A 181 -16.76 -10.45 -6.18
N SER A 182 -16.33 -11.61 -6.68
CA SER A 182 -17.17 -12.47 -7.54
C SER A 182 -18.42 -13.00 -6.84
N HIS A 183 -18.39 -13.12 -5.50
CA HIS A 183 -19.51 -13.60 -4.68
C HIS A 183 -20.24 -12.49 -3.91
N ALA A 184 -19.83 -11.22 -4.05
CA ALA A 184 -20.35 -10.12 -3.25
C ALA A 184 -21.88 -10.00 -3.31
N GLN A 185 -22.49 -10.17 -4.50
CA GLN A 185 -23.94 -10.12 -4.66
C GLN A 185 -24.65 -11.26 -3.92
N LEU A 186 -24.08 -12.47 -3.92
CA LEU A 186 -24.64 -13.61 -3.19
C LEU A 186 -24.52 -13.41 -1.67
N ILE A 187 -23.37 -12.89 -1.21
CA ILE A 187 -23.14 -12.57 0.20
C ILE A 187 -24.17 -11.53 0.68
N LEU A 188 -24.34 -10.44 -0.08
CA LEU A 188 -25.32 -9.39 0.23
C LEU A 188 -26.76 -9.93 0.24
N TYR A 189 -27.11 -10.80 -0.71
CA TYR A 189 -28.43 -11.45 -0.74
C TYR A 189 -28.69 -12.33 0.50
N ARG A 190 -27.69 -13.10 0.93
CA ARG A 190 -27.80 -13.92 2.14
C ARG A 190 -27.92 -13.04 3.39
N LEU A 191 -27.09 -12.00 3.49
CA LEU A 191 -27.12 -11.03 4.60
C LEU A 191 -28.47 -10.30 4.67
N SER A 192 -29.03 -9.89 3.53
CA SER A 192 -30.35 -9.24 3.52
C SER A 192 -31.42 -10.17 4.09
N GLY A 193 -31.41 -11.45 3.70
CA GLY A 193 -32.33 -12.45 4.25
C GLY A 193 -32.15 -12.63 5.76
N TYR A 194 -30.91 -12.71 6.25
CA TYR A 194 -30.61 -12.84 7.67
C TYR A 194 -31.09 -11.64 8.49
N LEU A 195 -30.96 -10.42 7.96
CA LEU A 195 -31.43 -9.19 8.61
C LEU A 195 -32.95 -8.98 8.50
N GLY A 196 -33.69 -9.95 7.98
CA GLY A 196 -35.14 -9.84 7.77
C GLY A 196 -35.53 -8.90 6.63
N TYR A 197 -34.57 -8.50 5.78
CA TYR A 197 -34.84 -7.72 4.59
C TYR A 197 -35.24 -8.65 3.45
N SER A 198 -36.54 -8.68 3.14
CA SER A 198 -37.05 -9.40 1.99
C SER A 198 -37.00 -8.50 0.75
N PRO A 199 -36.10 -8.76 -0.21
CA PRO A 199 -36.11 -8.04 -1.48
C PRO A 199 -37.47 -8.21 -2.19
N PRO A 200 -38.02 -7.17 -2.85
CA PRO A 200 -39.13 -7.35 -3.78
C PRO A 200 -38.82 -8.46 -4.81
N PRO A 201 -39.85 -9.15 -5.34
CA PRO A 201 -39.68 -10.13 -6.41
C PRO A 201 -38.75 -9.61 -7.52
N LEU A 202 -37.92 -10.50 -8.09
CA LEU A 202 -36.94 -10.13 -9.10
C LEU A 202 -37.56 -9.33 -10.25
N LEU A 203 -38.76 -9.72 -10.69
CA LEU A 203 -39.49 -9.03 -11.76
C LEU A 203 -39.79 -7.56 -11.41
N ASP A 204 -40.27 -7.30 -10.19
CA ASP A 204 -40.63 -5.94 -9.75
C ASP A 204 -39.37 -5.05 -9.67
N ARG A 205 -38.26 -5.62 -9.23
CA ARG A 205 -36.95 -4.93 -9.22
C ARG A 205 -36.47 -4.60 -10.62
N LEU A 206 -36.51 -5.58 -11.53
CA LEU A 206 -36.12 -5.37 -12.92
C LEU A 206 -36.97 -4.28 -13.59
N ILE A 207 -38.28 -4.28 -13.33
CA ILE A 207 -39.17 -3.23 -13.84
C ILE A 207 -38.81 -1.87 -13.25
N ALA A 208 -38.56 -1.77 -11.95
CA ALA A 208 -38.21 -0.51 -11.30
C ALA A 208 -36.84 0.04 -11.76
N ASP A 209 -35.83 -0.81 -11.87
CA ASP A 209 -34.46 -0.41 -12.20
C ASP A 209 -34.28 -0.13 -13.70
N ALA A 210 -34.97 -0.87 -14.58
CA ALA A 210 -34.93 -0.64 -16.03
C ALA A 210 -35.74 0.59 -16.46
N GLN A 211 -36.56 1.16 -15.56
CA GLN A 211 -37.32 2.35 -15.88
C GLN A 211 -36.42 3.56 -16.14
N LYS A 212 -36.85 4.36 -17.09
CA LYS A 212 -36.22 5.62 -17.46
C LYS A 212 -36.20 6.58 -16.27
N ILE A 213 -35.00 6.82 -15.72
CA ILE A 213 -34.77 7.72 -14.58
C ILE A 213 -35.29 9.14 -14.89
N HIS A 214 -34.95 9.66 -16.08
CA HIS A 214 -35.43 10.97 -16.56
C HIS A 214 -36.53 10.78 -17.59
N LYS A 215 -37.77 10.59 -17.13
CA LYS A 215 -38.95 10.34 -17.98
C LYS A 215 -39.08 11.31 -19.16
N GLN A 216 -38.69 12.58 -18.96
CA GLN A 216 -38.79 13.66 -19.95
C GLN A 216 -37.75 13.60 -21.09
N ARG A 217 -36.61 12.92 -20.92
CA ARG A 217 -35.51 12.94 -21.90
C ARG A 217 -35.69 11.83 -22.94
N PRO A 218 -36.06 12.07 -24.20
CA PRO A 218 -36.36 11.00 -25.13
C PRO A 218 -35.14 10.07 -25.36
N VAL A 219 -35.37 8.76 -25.47
CA VAL A 219 -34.31 7.83 -25.88
C VAL A 219 -34.06 7.95 -27.39
N LEU A 220 -32.88 7.54 -27.86
CA LEU A 220 -32.47 7.74 -29.26
C LEU A 220 -33.48 7.13 -30.27
N GLN A 221 -34.12 6.02 -29.90
CA GLN A 221 -35.21 5.42 -30.69
C GLN A 221 -36.46 6.31 -30.75
N GLU A 222 -36.86 6.96 -29.65
CA GLU A 222 -37.97 7.93 -29.60
C GLU A 222 -37.63 9.19 -30.42
N GLN A 223 -36.38 9.64 -30.34
CA GLN A 223 -35.87 10.77 -31.14
C GLN A 223 -35.89 10.43 -32.63
N LEU A 224 -35.40 9.25 -33.00
CA LEU A 224 -35.38 8.75 -34.38
C LEU A 224 -36.81 8.62 -34.93
N ALA A 225 -37.74 8.04 -34.16
CA ALA A 225 -39.13 7.92 -34.55
C ALA A 225 -39.83 9.28 -34.72
N THR A 226 -39.43 10.28 -33.93
CA THR A 226 -39.93 11.66 -34.07
C THR A 226 -39.34 12.36 -35.29
N ALA A 227 -38.05 12.13 -35.58
CA ALA A 227 -37.36 12.74 -36.72
C ALA A 227 -37.73 12.13 -38.08
N ILE A 228 -38.11 10.85 -38.12
CA ILE A 228 -38.47 10.12 -39.34
C ILE A 228 -39.96 10.22 -39.67
N LYS A 229 -40.81 10.72 -38.75
CA LYS A 229 -42.23 10.95 -39.08
C LYS A 229 -42.31 11.88 -40.30
N PRO A 230 -42.86 11.43 -41.45
CA PRO A 230 -43.07 12.32 -42.58
C PRO A 230 -44.03 13.42 -42.14
N ALA A 231 -43.74 14.66 -42.56
CA ALA A 231 -44.66 15.78 -42.40
C ALA A 231 -45.95 15.45 -43.17
N ALA A 232 -46.90 14.82 -42.49
CA ALA A 232 -48.21 14.55 -43.03
C ALA A 232 -49.03 15.86 -42.99
N GLU A 233 -49.19 16.42 -44.17
CA GLU A 233 -50.31 17.25 -44.64
C GLU A 233 -50.43 18.67 -44.03
N ALA A 234 -49.91 19.64 -44.80
CA ALA A 234 -50.46 20.99 -44.91
C ALA A 234 -51.37 21.05 -46.14
#